data_AF-A0ABD6D7J5-F1
#
_entry.id   AF-A0ABD6D7J5-F1
#
_cell.length_a   1.000
_cell.length_b   1.000
_cell.length_c   1.000
_cell.angle_alpha   90.00
_cell.angle_beta   90.00
_cell.angle_gamma   90.00
#
_symmetry.space_group_name_H-M   'P 1'
#
loop_
_entity.id
_entity.type
_entity.pdbx_description
1 polymer ?
#
loop_
_entity_poly.entity_id
_entity_poly.type
_entity_poly.pdbx_seq_one_letter_code
_entity_poly.pdbx_strand_id
1 'polypeptide(L)'
;MSDRPQPETTVPADETPVVCPYCGFELTDDKQRRLHLGLEHYAELTDEEREAFKETYTQEETELNRFRIVALGGLVALYFGFLVVYAVLAV
;
A
#
# COMPACT_ATOMS: atom_id res chain seq x y z
N MET A 1 -4.40 -22.07 -6.96
CA MET A 1 -3.58 -21.59 -5.83
C MET A 1 -2.46 -20.77 -6.46
N SER A 2 -2.59 -19.45 -6.52
CA SER A 2 -1.65 -18.60 -7.26
C SER A 2 -0.30 -18.57 -6.55
N ASP A 3 0.73 -19.04 -7.25
CA ASP A 3 2.14 -18.93 -6.90
C ASP A 3 2.60 -17.47 -7.12
N ARG A 4 2.09 -16.56 -6.29
CA ARG A 4 2.62 -15.19 -6.24
C ARG A 4 3.79 -15.20 -5.26
N PRO A 5 4.98 -14.71 -5.65
CA PRO A 5 6.04 -14.49 -4.69
C PRO A 5 5.46 -13.61 -3.58
N GLN A 6 5.52 -14.10 -2.34
CA GLN A 6 5.17 -13.29 -1.19
C GLN A 6 6.11 -12.09 -1.19
N PRO A 7 5.60 -10.86 -1.04
CA PRO A 7 6.47 -9.71 -0.88
C PRO A 7 7.41 -9.98 0.30
N GLU A 8 8.68 -9.64 0.13
CA GLU A 8 9.65 -9.71 1.20
C GLU A 8 9.23 -8.75 2.32
N THR A 9 8.78 -9.32 3.45
CA THR A 9 8.33 -8.54 4.62
C THR A 9 9.40 -8.48 5.71
N THR A 10 10.55 -9.14 5.52
CA THR A 10 11.66 -9.16 6.46
C THR A 10 12.58 -7.99 6.19
N VAL A 11 13.01 -7.29 7.23
CA VAL A 11 14.02 -6.25 7.12
C VAL A 11 15.34 -6.90 6.64
N PRO A 12 15.95 -6.40 5.55
CA PRO A 12 17.26 -6.87 5.11
C PRO A 12 18.32 -6.71 6.20
N ALA A 13 19.28 -7.64 6.27
CA ALA A 13 20.30 -7.64 7.34
C ALA A 13 21.24 -6.41 7.32
N ASP A 14 21.24 -5.69 6.20
CA ASP A 14 21.98 -4.45 5.94
C ASP A 14 21.23 -3.17 6.34
N GLU A 15 19.97 -3.27 6.76
CA GLU A 15 19.14 -2.15 7.20
C GLU A 15 18.87 -2.22 8.72
N THR A 16 18.79 -1.06 9.38
CA THR A 16 18.51 -1.02 10.83
C THR A 16 17.00 -1.07 11.05
N PRO A 17 16.46 -2.15 11.66
CA PRO A 17 15.02 -2.31 11.82
C PRO A 17 14.45 -1.31 12.83
N VAL A 18 13.25 -0.84 12.55
CA VAL A 18 12.44 -0.06 13.49
C VAL A 18 11.59 -1.01 14.32
N VAL A 19 11.87 -1.10 15.62
CA VAL A 19 11.23 -2.08 16.50
C VAL A 19 9.96 -1.53 17.16
N CYS A 20 8.88 -2.31 17.15
CA CYS A 20 7.66 -1.97 17.88
C CYS A 20 7.90 -2.08 19.41
N PRO A 21 7.57 -1.04 20.20
CA PRO A 21 7.80 -1.05 21.64
C PRO A 21 6.87 -2.01 22.42
N TYR A 22 5.74 -2.41 21.83
CA TYR A 22 4.74 -3.25 22.52
C TYR A 22 4.92 -4.75 22.26
N CYS A 23 5.24 -5.14 21.02
CA CYS A 23 5.34 -6.54 20.61
C CYS A 23 6.75 -6.98 20.20
N GLY A 24 7.70 -6.04 20.05
CA GLY A 24 9.07 -6.33 19.62
C GLY A 24 9.21 -6.68 18.13
N PHE A 25 8.15 -6.50 17.33
CA PHE A 25 8.19 -6.79 15.90
C PHE A 25 9.10 -5.79 15.16
N GLU A 26 9.93 -6.31 14.25
CA GLU A 26 10.86 -5.53 13.43
C GLU A 26 10.16 -5.04 12.16
N LEU A 27 10.15 -3.73 11.95
CA LEU A 27 9.55 -3.09 10.78
C LEU A 27 10.62 -2.38 9.96
N THR A 28 10.38 -2.29 8.65
CA THR A 28 11.31 -1.68 7.69
C THR A 28 11.51 -0.18 7.96
N ASP A 29 10.43 0.54 8.31
CA ASP A 29 10.51 1.97 8.57
C ASP A 29 9.51 2.46 9.64
N ASP A 30 9.64 3.73 10.04
CA ASP A 30 8.77 4.39 11.00
C ASP A 30 7.32 4.56 10.52
N LYS A 31 7.08 4.56 9.21
CA LYS A 31 5.74 4.66 8.63
C LYS A 31 4.98 3.35 8.85
N GLN A 32 5.61 2.22 8.53
CA GLN A 32 5.11 0.88 8.82
C GLN A 32 4.94 0.68 10.32
N ARG A 33 5.88 1.15 11.16
CA ARG A 33 5.69 1.09 12.62
C ARG A 33 4.45 1.86 13.07
N ARG A 34 4.22 3.09 12.57
CA ARG A 34 3.02 3.88 12.91
C ARG A 34 1.73 3.18 12.49
N LEU A 35 1.71 2.59 11.30
CA LEU A 35 0.57 1.81 10.81
C LEU A 35 0.31 0.59 11.68
N HIS A 36 1.37 -0.16 12.01
CA HIS A 36 1.27 -1.33 12.88
C HIS A 36 0.73 -0.95 14.26
N LEU A 37 1.23 0.13 14.86
CA LEU A 37 0.74 0.64 16.13
C LEU A 37 -0.76 0.95 16.10
N GLY A 38 -1.25 1.62 15.05
CA GLY A 38 -2.67 1.93 14.93
C GLY A 38 -3.56 0.71 14.61
N LEU A 39 -3.01 -0.35 14.03
CA LEU A 39 -3.77 -1.55 13.68
C LEU A 39 -3.81 -2.58 14.83
N GLU A 40 -2.69 -2.79 15.52
CA GLU A 40 -2.54 -3.84 16.53
C GLU A 40 -2.56 -3.30 17.97
N HIS A 41 -2.22 -2.03 18.17
CA HIS A 41 -2.01 -1.41 19.50
C HIS A 41 -2.77 -0.09 19.66
N TYR A 42 -3.94 0.05 19.01
CA TYR A 42 -4.70 1.31 18.99
C TYR A 42 -5.12 1.80 20.39
N ALA A 43 -5.39 0.85 21.29
CA ALA A 43 -5.85 1.15 22.64
C ALA A 43 -4.74 1.80 23.49
N GLU A 44 -3.48 1.46 23.21
CA GLU A 44 -2.30 1.95 23.94
C GLU A 44 -1.81 3.31 23.41
N LEU A 45 -2.30 3.77 22.25
CA LEU A 45 -1.88 5.05 21.66
C LEU A 45 -2.49 6.25 22.37
N THR A 46 -1.66 7.29 22.52
CA THR A 46 -2.09 8.65 22.85
C THR A 46 -2.90 9.27 21.71
N ASP A 47 -3.65 10.34 21.99
CA ASP A 47 -4.44 11.02 20.95
C ASP A 47 -3.56 11.63 19.85
N GLU A 48 -2.35 12.09 20.18
CA GLU A 48 -1.36 12.58 19.21
C GLU A 48 -0.88 11.46 18.29
N GLU A 49 -0.56 10.29 18.85
CA GLU A 49 -0.14 9.11 18.07
C GLU A 49 -1.27 8.56 17.19
N ARG A 50 -2.51 8.61 17.67
CA ARG A 50 -3.70 8.24 16.88
C ARG A 50 -3.89 9.16 15.69
N GLU A 51 -3.67 10.46 15.84
CA GLU A 51 -3.75 11.40 14.74
C GLU A 51 -2.64 11.17 13.72
N ALA A 52 -1.40 10.98 14.19
CA ALA A 52 -0.27 10.63 13.33
C ALA A 52 -0.51 9.32 12.56
N PHE A 53 -1.17 8.33 13.18
CA PHE A 53 -1.61 7.11 12.51
C PHE A 53 -2.63 7.41 11.41
N LYS A 54 -3.70 8.16 11.71
CA LYS A 54 -4.75 8.49 10.73
C LYS A 54 -4.17 9.22 9.52
N GLU A 55 -3.32 10.21 9.73
CA GLU A 55 -2.66 10.93 8.65
C GLU A 55 -1.85 9.98 7.77
N THR A 56 -1.03 9.14 8.40
CA THR A 56 -0.21 8.15 7.69
C THR A 56 -1.08 7.17 6.89
N TYR A 57 -2.19 6.70 7.49
CA TYR A 57 -3.15 5.80 6.85
C TYR A 57 -3.85 6.44 5.65
N THR A 58 -4.33 7.67 5.78
CA THR A 58 -4.98 8.39 4.67
C THR A 58 -4.02 8.70 3.53
N GLN A 59 -2.75 9.00 3.83
CA GLN A 59 -1.72 9.18 2.80
C GLN A 59 -1.49 7.89 2.00
N GLU A 60 -1.38 6.73 2.67
CA GLU A 60 -1.28 5.44 1.97
C GLU A 60 -2.49 5.14 1.11
N GLU A 61 -3.69 5.35 1.65
CA GLU A 61 -4.93 5.11 0.91
C GLU A 61 -5.00 5.97 -0.36
N THR A 62 -4.55 7.22 -0.28
CA THR A 62 -4.52 8.14 -1.42
C THR A 62 -3.61 7.63 -2.54
N GLU A 63 -2.41 7.15 -2.19
CA GLU A 63 -1.46 6.57 -3.16
C GLU A 63 -2.02 5.30 -3.81
N LEU A 64 -2.64 4.41 -3.01
CA LEU A 64 -3.28 3.20 -3.53
C LEU A 64 -4.47 3.51 -4.44
N ASN A 65 -5.28 4.50 -4.08
CA ASN A 65 -6.43 4.89 -4.88
C ASN A 65 -5.98 5.50 -6.22
N ARG A 66 -4.93 6.33 -6.20
CA ARG A 66 -4.32 6.86 -7.42
C ARG A 66 -3.84 5.75 -8.35
N PHE A 67 -3.12 4.75 -7.82
CA PHE A 67 -2.69 3.60 -8.61
C PHE A 67 -3.87 2.87 -9.25
N ARG A 68 -4.94 2.60 -8.48
CA ARG A 68 -6.16 1.96 -8.98
C ARG A 68 -6.82 2.75 -10.11
N ILE A 69 -6.93 4.07 -9.97
CA ILE A 69 -7.51 4.96 -11.00
C ILE A 69 -6.67 4.94 -12.28
N VAL A 70 -5.35 5.02 -12.16
CA VAL A 70 -4.44 4.96 -13.32
C VAL A 70 -4.53 3.61 -14.03
N ALA A 71 -4.53 2.51 -13.27
CA ALA A 71 -4.67 1.17 -13.82
C ALA A 71 -6.02 0.97 -14.54
N LEU A 72 -7.12 1.43 -13.92
CA LEU A 72 -8.45 1.38 -14.52
C LEU A 72 -8.53 2.23 -15.79
N GLY A 73 -7.99 3.45 -15.76
CA GLY A 73 -7.92 4.33 -16.93
C GLY A 73 -7.13 3.71 -18.08
N GLY A 74 -6.00 3.06 -17.79
CA GLY A 74 -5.21 2.32 -18.76
C GLY A 74 -5.99 1.15 -19.40
N LEU A 75 -6.73 0.38 -18.60
CA LEU A 75 -7.57 -0.72 -19.10
C LEU A 75 -8.68 -0.20 -20.01
N VAL A 76 -9.35 0.88 -19.62
CA VAL A 76 -10.37 1.55 -20.42
C VAL A 76 -9.78 2.02 -21.76
N ALA A 77 -8.65 2.74 -21.73
CA ALA A 77 -7.99 3.22 -22.93
C ALA A 77 -7.58 2.09 -23.88
N LEU A 78 -7.06 0.99 -23.34
CA LEU A 78 -6.69 -0.21 -24.10
C LEU A 78 -7.92 -0.86 -24.76
N TYR A 79 -9.03 -1.00 -24.02
CA TYR A 79 -10.28 -1.53 -24.55
C TYR A 79 -10.83 -0.68 -25.70
N PHE A 80 -10.93 0.64 -25.50
CA PHE A 80 -11.38 1.55 -26.55
C PHE A 80 -10.41 1.60 -27.73
N GLY A 81 -9.10 1.51 -27.48
CA GLY A 81 -8.10 1.38 -28.54
C GLY A 81 -8.35 0.16 -29.42
N PHE A 82 -8.64 -1.00 -28.83
CA PHE A 82 -9.05 -2.19 -29.59
C PHE A 82 -10.35 -1.99 -30.37
N LEU A 83 -11.35 -1.34 -29.78
CA LEU A 83 -12.60 -1.03 -30.48
C LEU A 83 -12.38 -0.13 -31.69
N VAL A 84 -11.52 0.88 -31.58
CA VAL A 84 -11.16 1.78 -32.69
C VAL A 84 -10.43 1.00 -33.79
N VAL A 85 -9.42 0.19 -33.42
CA VAL A 85 -8.71 -0.67 -34.38
C VAL A 85 -9.67 -1.60 -35.10
N TYR A 86 -10.58 -2.25 -34.35
CA TYR A 86 -11.62 -3.08 -34.93
C TYR A 86 -12.52 -2.29 -35.89
N ALA A 87 -13.02 -1.12 -35.50
CA ALA A 87 -13.89 -0.31 -36.34
C ALA A 87 -13.23 0.14 -37.65
N VAL A 88 -11.91 0.40 -37.64
CA VAL A 88 -11.14 0.83 -38.81
C VAL A 88 -10.72 -0.33 -39.71
N LEU A 89 -10.49 -1.53 -39.16
CA LEU A 89 -10.01 -2.69 -39.93
C LEU A 89 -11.10 -3.69 -40.31
N ALA A 90 -12.20 -3.73 -39.56
CA ALA A 90 -13.34 -4.63 -39.81
C ALA A 90 -14.42 -3.98 -40.70
N VAL A 91 -14.15 -2.78 -41.23
CA VAL A 91 -14.96 -2.11 -42.25
C VAL A 91 -14.49 -2.47 -43.66
#